data_AF-A0A953NJ21-F1
#
_entry.id   AF-A0A953NJ21-F1
#
_cell.length_a   1.000
_cell.length_b   1.000
_cell.length_c   1.000
_cell.angle_alpha   90.00
_cell.angle_beta   90.00
_cell.angle_gamma   90.00
#
_symmetry.space_group_name_H-M   'P 1'
#
loop_
_entity.id
_entity.type
_entity.pdbx_description
1 polymer ?
#
loop_
_entity_poly.entity_id
_entity_poly.type
_entity_poly.pdbx_seq_one_letter_code
_entity_poly.pdbx_strand_id
1 'polypeptide(L)'
;MITADQLLVKQINKSIVLNTIRKKGNISRADIAHITGLNKSTVSFLVDELINEGFVREEGPGASKGGRKPIILSINNNAGCIIGIDLDVNYILIVLTDLMANVIWEKKVDIKIGESQQAIIERLIELIDEAILNAPNTIRGILGIGIGVPGIVDYKKGSILMAPNLKWQDVPLKEIIENKFKIKVHIDNEANVGAIGEKWFGTGIKYNNFVYVSAGIGIGTGIIINGELYRGTVGLAGEMGHMTINIHDHQCSCGNTGCWENYASEKALFDYIHTQLIMGKSDNYINKDNFNTLSALDI
;
A
#
# COMPACT_ATOMS: atom_id res chain seq x y z
N MET A 1 26.44 -1.35 8.57
CA MET A 1 26.10 -2.36 9.59
C MET A 1 25.42 -1.60 10.72
N ILE A 2 24.10 -1.74 10.90
CA ILE A 2 23.41 -1.15 12.06
C ILE A 2 23.71 -2.10 13.22
N THR A 3 24.56 -1.69 14.16
CA THR A 3 24.77 -2.46 15.39
C THR A 3 23.44 -2.46 16.15
N ALA A 4 22.88 -3.63 16.41
CA ALA A 4 21.63 -3.73 17.16
C ALA A 4 21.90 -3.30 18.61
N ASP A 5 21.53 -2.06 18.94
CA ASP A 5 21.51 -1.59 20.31
C ASP A 5 20.26 -2.12 21.04
N GLN A 6 20.24 -1.97 22.36
CA GLN A 6 19.12 -2.46 23.17
C GLN A 6 17.79 -1.80 22.78
N LEU A 7 17.82 -0.56 22.27
CA LEU A 7 16.64 0.17 21.83
C LEU A 7 16.04 -0.45 20.56
N LEU A 8 16.87 -0.75 19.56
CA LEU A 8 16.44 -1.38 18.32
C LEU A 8 15.87 -2.77 18.57
N VAL A 9 16.53 -3.58 19.40
CA VAL A 9 16.04 -4.92 19.77
C VAL A 9 14.67 -4.83 20.46
N LYS A 10 14.51 -3.86 21.37
CA LYS A 10 13.23 -3.61 22.04
C LYS A 10 12.15 -3.20 21.04
N GLN A 11 12.43 -2.30 20.10
CA GLN A 11 11.48 -1.87 19.08
C GLN A 11 11.05 -3.03 18.17
N ILE A 12 12.00 -3.87 17.76
CA ILE A 12 11.72 -5.08 16.96
C ILE A 12 10.80 -6.02 17.74
N ASN A 13 11.15 -6.35 18.98
CA ASN A 13 10.34 -7.25 19.81
C ASN A 13 8.94 -6.67 20.08
N LYS A 14 8.82 -5.35 20.30
CA LYS A 14 7.54 -4.67 20.48
C LYS A 14 6.65 -4.77 19.24
N SER A 15 7.24 -4.56 18.05
CA SER A 15 6.55 -4.73 16.77
C SER A 15 6.07 -6.18 16.58
N ILE A 16 6.90 -7.17 16.92
CA ILE A 16 6.54 -8.59 16.87
C ILE A 16 5.36 -8.89 17.80
N VAL A 17 5.39 -8.41 19.05
CA VAL A 17 4.31 -8.60 20.03
C VAL A 17 3.02 -7.95 19.53
N LEU A 18 3.06 -6.67 19.12
CA LEU A 18 1.89 -5.94 18.62
C LEU A 18 1.27 -6.63 17.40
N ASN A 19 2.09 -7.04 16.43
CA ASN A 19 1.62 -7.75 15.24
C ASN A 19 1.06 -9.14 15.57
N THR A 20 1.57 -9.81 16.59
CA THR A 20 1.03 -11.10 17.05
C THR A 20 -0.37 -10.91 17.63
N ILE A 21 -0.59 -9.87 18.44
CA ILE A 21 -1.91 -9.51 18.98
C ILE A 21 -2.87 -9.16 17.83
N ARG A 22 -2.44 -8.30 16.89
CA ARG A 22 -3.22 -7.90 15.70
C ARG A 22 -3.66 -9.11 14.87
N LYS A 23 -2.76 -10.05 14.57
CA LYS A 23 -3.05 -11.21 13.69
C LYS A 23 -3.93 -12.26 14.33
N LYS A 24 -3.76 -12.52 15.63
CA LYS A 24 -4.49 -13.61 16.30
C LYS A 24 -5.85 -13.17 16.81
N GLY A 25 -5.94 -11.94 17.34
CA GLY A 25 -7.10 -11.51 18.11
C GLY A 25 -7.29 -12.37 19.37
N ASN A 26 -7.82 -11.79 20.43
CA ASN A 26 -8.18 -12.53 21.65
C ASN A 26 -7.08 -13.48 22.17
N ILE A 27 -5.87 -12.96 22.39
CA ILE A 27 -4.68 -13.76 22.75
C ILE A 27 -4.18 -13.47 24.17
N SER A 28 -3.62 -14.46 24.85
CA SER A 28 -3.00 -14.25 26.18
C SER A 28 -1.50 -13.91 26.09
N ARG A 29 -0.95 -13.25 27.13
CA ARG A 29 0.51 -13.04 27.27
C ARG A 29 1.29 -14.36 27.14
N ALA A 30 0.74 -15.46 27.64
CA ALA A 30 1.39 -16.77 27.59
C ALA A 30 1.48 -17.32 26.16
N ASP A 31 0.40 -17.18 25.39
CA ASP A 31 0.36 -17.60 23.98
C ASP A 31 1.27 -16.74 23.11
N ILE A 32 1.35 -15.43 23.38
CA ILE A 32 2.30 -14.53 22.70
C ILE A 32 3.73 -15.02 22.92
N ALA A 33 4.12 -15.32 24.17
CA ALA A 33 5.46 -15.84 24.47
C ALA A 33 5.74 -17.16 23.74
N HIS A 34 4.76 -18.07 23.70
CA HIS A 34 4.88 -19.34 22.98
C HIS A 34 5.06 -19.14 21.46
N ILE A 35 4.23 -18.30 20.83
CA ILE A 35 4.24 -18.07 19.37
C ILE A 35 5.50 -17.32 18.93
N THR A 36 5.92 -16.32 19.71
CA THR A 36 7.05 -15.45 19.35
C THR A 36 8.39 -16.00 19.77
N GLY A 37 8.43 -16.98 20.68
CA GLY A 37 9.66 -17.49 21.29
C GLY A 37 10.32 -16.54 22.29
N LEU A 38 9.70 -15.38 22.56
CA LEU A 38 10.18 -14.42 23.55
C LEU A 38 9.92 -14.93 24.97
N ASN A 39 10.82 -14.58 25.90
CA ASN A 39 10.62 -14.95 27.30
C ASN A 39 9.38 -14.23 27.90
N LYS A 40 8.74 -14.87 28.88
CA LYS A 40 7.48 -14.39 29.47
C LYS A 40 7.61 -13.01 30.11
N SER A 41 8.71 -12.71 30.78
CA SER A 41 8.96 -11.38 31.39
C SER A 41 9.04 -10.26 30.34
N THR A 42 9.71 -10.50 29.21
CA THR A 42 9.82 -9.56 28.10
C THR A 42 8.46 -9.32 27.47
N VAL A 43 7.66 -10.39 27.25
CA VAL A 43 6.30 -10.24 26.74
C VAL A 43 5.43 -9.43 27.69
N SER A 44 5.45 -9.73 29.01
CA SER A 44 4.68 -8.96 29.99
C SER A 44 5.05 -7.47 29.96
N PHE A 45 6.36 -7.16 30.01
CA PHE A 45 6.85 -5.78 29.95
C PHE A 45 6.40 -5.05 28.67
N LEU A 46 6.55 -5.67 27.50
CA LEU A 46 6.18 -5.07 26.23
C LEU A 46 4.66 -4.89 26.08
N VAL A 47 3.87 -5.85 26.58
CA VAL A 47 2.41 -5.72 26.61
C VAL A 47 1.98 -4.59 27.52
N ASP A 48 2.57 -4.46 28.71
CA ASP A 48 2.26 -3.38 29.64
C ASP A 48 2.59 -2.01 29.03
N GLU A 49 3.71 -1.89 28.31
CA GLU A 49 4.02 -0.67 27.54
C GLU A 49 2.99 -0.38 26.45
N LEU A 50 2.56 -1.40 25.69
CA LEU A 50 1.56 -1.23 24.64
C LEU A 50 0.18 -0.85 25.21
N ILE A 51 -0.17 -1.33 26.40
CA ILE A 51 -1.38 -0.94 27.12
C ILE A 51 -1.25 0.51 27.61
N ASN A 52 -0.13 0.88 28.22
CA ASN A 52 0.12 2.25 28.68
C ASN A 52 0.13 3.26 27.53
N GLU A 53 0.62 2.86 26.36
CA GLU A 53 0.55 3.67 25.14
C GLU A 53 -0.83 3.66 24.49
N GLY A 54 -1.75 2.84 24.97
CA GLY A 54 -3.12 2.75 24.50
C GLY A 54 -3.31 1.98 23.19
N PHE A 55 -2.30 1.24 22.71
CA PHE A 55 -2.41 0.42 21.50
C PHE A 55 -3.06 -0.95 21.74
N VAL A 56 -2.96 -1.46 22.97
CA VAL A 56 -3.50 -2.75 23.39
C VAL A 56 -4.44 -2.53 24.57
N ARG A 57 -5.49 -3.35 24.68
CA ARG A 57 -6.38 -3.37 25.86
C ARG A 57 -6.62 -4.78 26.35
N GLU A 58 -7.00 -4.90 27.61
CA GLU A 58 -7.43 -6.15 28.22
C GLU A 58 -8.96 -6.28 28.08
N GLU A 59 -9.43 -7.37 27.46
CA GLU A 59 -10.87 -7.65 27.24
C GLU A 59 -11.50 -8.43 28.42
N GLY A 60 -10.67 -8.91 29.35
CA GLY A 60 -11.10 -9.70 30.51
C GLY A 60 -10.56 -11.14 30.53
N PRO A 61 -11.04 -12.00 31.45
CA PRO A 61 -10.55 -13.36 31.61
C PRO A 61 -11.06 -14.31 30.51
N GLY A 62 -10.15 -15.04 29.88
CA GLY A 62 -10.46 -16.06 28.87
C GLY A 62 -10.84 -17.43 29.47
N ALA A 63 -11.12 -18.38 28.58
CA ALA A 63 -11.40 -19.77 28.95
C ALA A 63 -10.14 -20.43 29.57
N SER A 64 -10.32 -21.15 30.68
CA SER A 64 -9.24 -21.86 31.37
C SER A 64 -9.32 -23.36 31.09
N LYS A 65 -8.17 -23.99 30.86
CA LYS A 65 -7.99 -25.45 30.83
C LYS A 65 -7.41 -25.99 32.16
N GLY A 66 -7.36 -25.15 33.20
CA GLY A 66 -6.72 -25.40 34.50
C GLY A 66 -5.89 -24.19 34.96
N GLY A 67 -5.90 -23.87 36.26
CA GLY A 67 -5.18 -22.72 36.82
C GLY A 67 -5.88 -21.36 36.63
N ARG A 68 -5.16 -20.26 36.91
CA ARG A 68 -5.67 -18.87 36.81
C ARG A 68 -6.11 -18.56 35.37
N LYS A 69 -7.33 -18.04 35.20
CA LYS A 69 -7.85 -17.63 33.89
C LYS A 69 -6.89 -16.61 33.24
N PRO A 70 -6.42 -16.84 32.00
CA PRO A 70 -5.55 -15.90 31.31
C PRO A 70 -6.32 -14.63 30.96
N ILE A 71 -5.66 -13.47 31.00
CA ILE A 71 -6.25 -12.22 30.51
C ILE A 71 -6.09 -12.17 28.99
N ILE A 72 -7.18 -11.86 28.31
CA ILE A 72 -7.25 -11.76 26.87
C ILE A 72 -6.90 -10.34 26.43
N LEU A 73 -6.04 -10.24 25.43
CA LEU A 73 -5.55 -9.00 24.84
C LEU A 73 -6.11 -8.81 23.44
N SER A 74 -6.40 -7.56 23.10
CA SER A 74 -6.82 -7.12 21.77
C SER A 74 -6.18 -5.78 21.41
N ILE A 75 -6.22 -5.44 20.11
CA ILE A 75 -5.87 -4.10 19.66
C ILE A 75 -6.94 -3.12 20.15
N ASN A 76 -6.51 -1.98 20.68
CA ASN A 76 -7.42 -0.90 21.00
C ASN A 76 -7.74 -0.11 19.73
N ASN A 77 -8.90 -0.38 19.12
CA ASN A 77 -9.33 0.33 17.91
C ASN A 77 -9.53 1.85 18.12
N ASN A 78 -9.65 2.30 19.38
CA ASN A 78 -9.73 3.73 19.70
C ASN A 78 -8.36 4.41 19.84
N ALA A 79 -7.26 3.68 19.61
CA ALA A 79 -5.91 4.23 19.76
C ALA A 79 -5.62 5.31 18.71
N GLY A 80 -6.06 5.13 17.47
CA GLY A 80 -5.82 6.06 16.37
C GLY A 80 -6.29 5.49 15.04
N CYS A 81 -6.27 6.34 14.01
CA CYS A 81 -6.63 5.98 12.63
C CYS A 81 -5.45 6.13 11.68
N ILE A 82 -5.54 5.52 10.51
CA ILE A 82 -4.54 5.59 9.44
C ILE A 82 -5.25 5.97 8.14
N ILE A 83 -4.63 6.85 7.35
CA ILE A 83 -5.11 7.20 6.01
C ILE A 83 -4.26 6.43 4.99
N GLY A 84 -4.90 5.68 4.10
CA GLY A 84 -4.29 5.05 2.94
C GLY A 84 -4.77 5.76 1.66
N ILE A 85 -3.86 5.99 0.73
CA ILE A 85 -4.15 6.67 -0.53
C ILE A 85 -3.54 5.87 -1.67
N ASP A 86 -4.33 5.63 -2.69
CA ASP A 86 -3.90 5.15 -4.00
C ASP A 86 -4.11 6.29 -4.99
N LEU A 87 -3.02 6.95 -5.37
CA LEU A 87 -2.99 7.99 -6.39
C LEU A 87 -2.61 7.32 -7.70
N ASP A 88 -3.60 7.01 -8.53
CA ASP A 88 -3.40 6.40 -9.85
C ASP A 88 -3.39 7.49 -10.95
N VAL A 89 -3.24 7.09 -12.21
CA VAL A 89 -3.21 7.95 -13.39
C VAL A 89 -4.58 8.60 -13.66
N ASN A 90 -5.66 7.89 -13.37
CA ASN A 90 -7.04 8.31 -13.68
C ASN A 90 -7.93 8.49 -12.44
N TYR A 91 -7.44 8.24 -11.22
CA TYR A 91 -8.21 8.48 -10.00
C TYR A 91 -7.32 8.72 -8.77
N ILE A 92 -7.92 9.26 -7.71
CA ILE A 92 -7.42 9.21 -6.34
C ILE A 92 -8.43 8.42 -5.51
N LEU A 93 -7.99 7.34 -4.89
CA LEU A 93 -8.76 6.59 -3.90
C LEU A 93 -8.14 6.84 -2.53
N ILE A 94 -8.94 7.33 -1.59
CA ILE A 94 -8.53 7.55 -0.21
C ILE A 94 -9.40 6.72 0.73
N VAL A 95 -8.77 6.09 1.71
CA VAL A 95 -9.43 5.34 2.77
C VAL A 95 -8.93 5.81 4.13
N LEU A 96 -9.84 6.00 5.06
CA LEU A 96 -9.57 6.15 6.48
C LEU A 96 -9.86 4.81 7.16
N THR A 97 -8.93 4.33 7.97
CA THR A 97 -9.03 3.02 8.63
C THR A 97 -8.73 3.10 10.12
N ASP A 98 -9.25 2.13 10.88
CA ASP A 98 -8.75 1.84 12.24
C ASP A 98 -7.43 1.05 12.21
N LEU A 99 -6.88 0.72 13.37
CA LEU A 99 -5.62 -0.06 13.47
C LEU A 99 -5.73 -1.51 12.99
N MET A 100 -6.93 -2.02 12.82
CA MET A 100 -7.20 -3.35 12.27
C MET A 100 -7.39 -3.31 10.75
N ALA A 101 -7.24 -2.12 10.14
CA ALA A 101 -7.49 -1.83 8.73
C ALA A 101 -8.97 -1.96 8.32
N ASN A 102 -9.91 -1.84 9.27
CA ASN A 102 -11.31 -1.70 8.93
C ASN A 102 -11.55 -0.30 8.35
N VAL A 103 -12.23 -0.21 7.20
CA VAL A 103 -12.55 1.06 6.55
C VAL A 103 -13.64 1.79 7.35
N ILE A 104 -13.33 3.01 7.77
CA ILE A 104 -14.24 3.93 8.46
C ILE A 104 -14.90 4.87 7.47
N TRP A 105 -14.12 5.34 6.49
CA TRP A 105 -14.55 6.26 5.45
C TRP A 105 -13.72 6.02 4.20
N GLU A 106 -14.34 6.13 3.02
CA GLU A 106 -13.64 6.08 1.74
C GLU A 106 -14.19 7.13 0.78
N LYS A 107 -13.35 7.55 -0.17
CA LYS A 107 -13.77 8.37 -1.30
C LYS A 107 -12.88 8.10 -2.50
N LYS A 108 -13.49 7.99 -3.66
CA LYS A 108 -12.81 7.92 -4.95
C LYS A 108 -13.18 9.15 -5.79
N VAL A 109 -12.17 9.78 -6.39
CA VAL A 109 -12.37 10.90 -7.30
C VAL A 109 -11.56 10.68 -8.57
N ASP A 110 -12.18 10.87 -9.73
CA ASP A 110 -11.50 10.71 -11.00
C ASP A 110 -10.54 11.89 -11.27
N ILE A 111 -9.42 11.58 -11.90
CA ILE A 111 -8.46 12.52 -12.46
C ILE A 111 -8.71 12.59 -13.97
N LYS A 112 -9.04 13.77 -14.47
CA LYS A 112 -9.26 13.97 -15.90
C LYS A 112 -7.93 14.07 -16.64
N ILE A 113 -7.94 13.60 -17.88
CA ILE A 113 -6.79 13.73 -18.79
C ILE A 113 -6.44 15.22 -18.94
N GLY A 114 -5.16 15.53 -18.78
CA GLY A 114 -4.62 16.88 -18.97
C GLY A 114 -4.71 17.80 -17.76
N GLU A 115 -5.19 17.30 -16.62
CA GLU A 115 -5.07 18.03 -15.36
C GLU A 115 -3.62 18.27 -14.97
N SER A 116 -3.34 19.42 -14.35
CA SER A 116 -1.99 19.79 -13.94
C SER A 116 -1.59 19.06 -12.66
N GLN A 117 -0.28 18.81 -12.49
CA GLN A 117 0.30 18.29 -11.26
C GLN A 117 -0.18 19.05 -10.01
N GLN A 118 -0.21 20.38 -10.08
CA GLN A 118 -0.66 21.22 -8.97
C GLN A 118 -2.13 20.99 -8.62
N ALA A 119 -3.02 20.90 -9.61
CA ALA A 119 -4.45 20.69 -9.38
C ALA A 119 -4.73 19.31 -8.75
N ILE A 120 -3.96 18.28 -9.12
CA ILE A 120 -4.07 16.94 -8.54
C ILE A 120 -3.57 16.95 -7.08
N ILE A 121 -2.45 17.61 -6.79
CA ILE A 121 -1.91 17.74 -5.44
C ILE A 121 -2.87 18.53 -4.54
N GLU A 122 -3.47 19.62 -5.04
CA GLU A 122 -4.49 20.37 -4.30
C GLU A 122 -5.70 19.51 -3.95
N ARG A 123 -6.20 18.74 -4.92
CA ARG A 123 -7.30 17.79 -4.67
C ARG A 123 -6.93 16.70 -3.66
N LEU A 124 -5.70 16.19 -3.73
CA LEU A 124 -5.20 15.23 -2.77
C LEU A 124 -5.19 15.82 -1.34
N ILE A 125 -4.77 17.07 -1.19
CA ILE A 125 -4.80 17.79 0.10
C ILE A 125 -6.24 17.94 0.58
N GLU A 126 -7.17 18.35 -0.27
CA GLU A 126 -8.60 18.46 0.07
C GLU A 126 -9.18 17.13 0.54
N LEU A 127 -8.86 16.02 -0.15
CA LEU A 127 -9.29 14.68 0.23
C LEU A 127 -8.72 14.24 1.58
N ILE A 128 -7.47 14.58 1.88
CA ILE A 128 -6.85 14.30 3.20
C ILE A 128 -7.54 15.12 4.29
N ASP A 129 -7.81 16.40 4.05
CA ASP A 129 -8.59 17.26 4.97
C ASP A 129 -9.98 16.64 5.24
N GLU A 130 -10.68 16.20 4.19
CA GLU A 130 -11.98 15.50 4.33
C GLU A 130 -11.87 14.21 5.14
N ALA A 131 -10.86 13.37 4.90
CA ALA A 131 -10.64 12.14 5.65
C ALA A 131 -10.38 12.41 7.14
N ILE A 132 -9.62 13.46 7.46
CA ILE A 132 -9.36 13.89 8.84
C ILE A 132 -10.65 14.36 9.51
N LEU A 133 -11.49 15.13 8.82
CA LEU A 133 -12.78 15.61 9.35
C LEU A 133 -13.77 14.47 9.60
N ASN A 134 -13.71 13.38 8.83
CA ASN A 134 -14.54 12.19 9.03
C ASN A 134 -13.95 11.21 10.06
N ALA A 135 -12.78 11.51 10.63
CA ALA A 135 -12.16 10.61 11.59
C ALA A 135 -12.86 10.65 12.96
N PRO A 136 -13.06 9.48 13.60
CA PRO A 136 -13.57 9.45 14.96
C PRO A 136 -12.58 10.08 15.93
N ASN A 137 -13.11 10.60 17.04
CA ASN A 137 -12.29 11.11 18.15
C ASN A 137 -11.56 9.96 18.84
N THR A 138 -10.34 9.70 18.38
CA THR A 138 -9.43 8.68 18.93
C THR A 138 -8.39 9.31 19.84
N ILE A 139 -7.71 8.49 20.66
CA ILE A 139 -6.72 8.96 21.64
C ILE A 139 -5.56 9.71 20.96
N ARG A 140 -5.15 9.26 19.77
CA ARG A 140 -3.97 9.78 19.05
C ARG A 140 -4.29 10.42 17.69
N GLY A 141 -5.56 10.52 17.32
CA GLY A 141 -5.96 11.04 16.01
C GLY A 141 -5.42 10.19 14.85
N ILE A 142 -5.00 10.84 13.77
CA ILE A 142 -4.37 10.20 12.62
C ILE A 142 -2.89 9.92 12.91
N LEU A 143 -2.51 8.64 12.88
CA LEU A 143 -1.15 8.18 13.19
C LEU A 143 -0.19 8.31 12.01
N GLY A 144 -0.71 8.31 10.79
CA GLY A 144 0.09 8.40 9.58
C GLY A 144 -0.73 8.32 8.31
N ILE A 145 -0.09 8.71 7.21
CA ILE A 145 -0.63 8.65 5.85
C ILE A 145 0.30 7.77 4.99
N GLY A 146 -0.26 6.76 4.33
CA GLY A 146 0.43 5.96 3.32
C GLY A 146 -0.08 6.29 1.93
N ILE A 147 0.81 6.50 0.96
CA ILE A 147 0.45 6.86 -0.42
C ILE A 147 1.17 5.93 -1.40
N GLY A 148 0.41 5.18 -2.18
CA GLY A 148 0.89 4.50 -3.39
C GLY A 148 0.78 5.45 -4.58
N VAL A 149 1.82 5.53 -5.40
CA VAL A 149 1.86 6.37 -6.62
C VAL A 149 2.52 5.62 -7.77
N PRO A 150 2.08 5.79 -9.02
CA PRO A 150 2.74 5.22 -10.18
C PRO A 150 4.12 5.82 -10.38
N GLY A 151 5.09 4.97 -10.72
CA GLY A 151 6.42 5.38 -11.15
C GLY A 151 7.52 5.22 -10.09
N ILE A 152 8.61 5.94 -10.32
CA ILE A 152 9.87 5.82 -9.58
C ILE A 152 9.84 6.73 -8.35
N VAL A 153 9.91 6.13 -7.17
CA VAL A 153 9.84 6.84 -5.88
C VAL A 153 11.14 6.66 -5.09
N ASP A 154 11.72 7.77 -4.61
CA ASP A 154 12.69 7.70 -3.50
C ASP A 154 11.89 7.49 -2.21
N TYR A 155 11.64 6.23 -1.85
CA TYR A 155 10.83 5.86 -0.71
C TYR A 155 11.40 6.35 0.64
N LYS A 156 12.70 6.70 0.71
CA LYS A 156 13.32 7.23 1.94
C LYS A 156 12.97 8.69 2.12
N LYS A 157 13.04 9.48 1.04
CA LYS A 157 12.68 10.91 1.04
C LYS A 157 11.18 11.15 0.85
N GLY A 158 10.46 10.18 0.29
CA GLY A 158 9.07 10.32 -0.11
C GLY A 158 8.88 11.31 -1.27
N SER A 159 9.84 11.34 -2.20
CA SER A 159 9.76 12.15 -3.41
C SER A 159 9.54 11.28 -4.64
N ILE A 160 8.67 11.73 -5.54
CA ILE A 160 8.42 11.10 -6.83
C ILE A 160 9.51 11.61 -7.78
N LEU A 161 10.44 10.72 -8.17
CA LEU A 161 11.53 11.08 -9.06
C LEU A 161 11.00 11.24 -10.48
N MET A 162 10.20 10.27 -10.93
CA MET A 162 9.61 10.27 -12.26
C MET A 162 8.33 9.43 -12.28
N ALA A 163 7.24 9.98 -12.80
CA ALA A 163 6.00 9.25 -13.07
C ALA A 163 5.52 9.57 -14.49
N PRO A 164 5.95 8.79 -15.52
CA PRO A 164 5.69 9.12 -16.92
C PRO A 164 4.20 9.25 -17.26
N ASN A 165 3.37 8.36 -16.73
CA ASN A 165 1.93 8.35 -16.99
C ASN A 165 1.20 9.55 -16.36
N LEU A 166 1.73 10.10 -15.26
CA LEU A 166 1.26 11.35 -14.65
C LEU A 166 1.91 12.59 -15.25
N LYS A 167 3.01 12.43 -16.01
CA LYS A 167 3.90 13.50 -16.46
C LYS A 167 4.52 14.31 -15.30
N TRP A 168 4.81 13.64 -14.19
CA TRP A 168 5.42 14.27 -13.02
C TRP A 168 6.91 14.00 -12.97
N GLN A 169 7.66 14.96 -12.46
CA GLN A 169 9.10 14.89 -12.26
C GLN A 169 9.50 15.65 -11.00
N ASP A 170 10.38 15.06 -10.19
CA ASP A 170 10.97 15.67 -9.00
C ASP A 170 9.95 16.31 -8.03
N VAL A 171 8.91 15.57 -7.67
CA VAL A 171 7.83 16.06 -6.78
C VAL A 171 8.11 15.68 -5.33
N PRO A 172 8.35 16.64 -4.41
CA PRO A 172 8.58 16.37 -2.99
C PRO A 172 7.26 16.14 -2.24
N LEU A 173 6.44 15.17 -2.69
CA LEU A 173 5.06 14.99 -2.25
C LEU A 173 4.94 14.78 -0.73
N LYS A 174 5.86 14.01 -0.14
CA LYS A 174 5.91 13.82 1.31
C LYS A 174 6.08 15.14 2.05
N GLU A 175 7.04 15.96 1.65
CA GLU A 175 7.29 17.26 2.29
C GLU A 175 6.07 18.18 2.20
N ILE A 176 5.43 18.24 1.03
CA ILE A 176 4.22 19.06 0.81
C ILE A 176 3.13 18.67 1.82
N ILE A 177 2.85 17.37 1.95
CA ILE A 177 1.78 16.85 2.82
C ILE A 177 2.18 16.96 4.30
N GLU A 178 3.40 16.58 4.69
CA GLU A 178 3.87 16.69 6.08
C GLU A 178 3.89 18.16 6.54
N ASN A 179 4.26 19.10 5.67
CA ASN A 179 4.24 20.52 5.99
C ASN A 179 2.84 21.05 6.28
N LYS A 180 1.83 20.61 5.51
CA LYS A 180 0.44 21.00 5.66
C LYS A 180 -0.21 20.39 6.91
N PHE A 181 -0.06 19.08 7.10
CA PHE A 181 -0.84 18.33 8.09
C PHE A 181 -0.10 18.04 9.40
N LYS A 182 1.23 18.14 9.41
CA LYS A 182 2.08 17.73 10.55
C LYS A 182 1.87 16.26 10.96
N ILE A 183 1.42 15.42 10.03
CA ILE A 183 1.25 13.98 10.17
C ILE A 183 2.35 13.30 9.38
N LYS A 184 2.88 12.18 9.88
CA LYS A 184 3.93 11.40 9.20
C LYS A 184 3.40 10.78 7.91
N VAL A 185 4.15 10.94 6.82
CA VAL A 185 3.78 10.43 5.48
C VAL A 185 4.81 9.39 5.00
N HIS A 186 4.30 8.31 4.43
CA HIS A 186 5.05 7.28 3.73
C HIS A 186 4.57 7.22 2.28
N ILE A 187 5.49 7.28 1.33
CA ILE A 187 5.19 7.22 -0.10
C ILE A 187 6.03 6.12 -0.73
N ASP A 188 5.39 5.34 -1.58
CA ASP A 188 6.04 4.24 -2.29
C ASP A 188 5.38 4.03 -3.65
N ASN A 189 6.03 3.23 -4.49
CA ASN A 189 5.47 2.75 -5.74
C ASN A 189 4.17 1.95 -5.46
N GLU A 190 3.14 2.19 -6.25
CA GLU A 190 1.82 1.56 -6.18
C GLU A 190 1.87 0.02 -6.20
N ALA A 191 2.70 -0.59 -7.04
CA ALA A 191 2.83 -2.05 -7.10
C ALA A 191 3.53 -2.63 -5.87
N ASN A 192 4.49 -1.89 -5.29
CA ASN A 192 5.06 -2.23 -3.98
C ASN A 192 4.02 -2.18 -2.86
N VAL A 193 3.20 -1.13 -2.82
CA VAL A 193 2.12 -1.01 -1.83
C VAL A 193 1.07 -2.10 -2.03
N GLY A 194 0.71 -2.41 -3.27
CA GLY A 194 -0.18 -3.53 -3.62
C GLY A 194 0.36 -4.88 -3.13
N ALA A 195 1.65 -5.14 -3.33
CA ALA A 195 2.30 -6.35 -2.79
C ALA A 195 2.27 -6.43 -1.26
N ILE A 196 2.49 -5.29 -0.57
CA ILE A 196 2.37 -5.21 0.89
C ILE A 196 0.91 -5.46 1.32
N GLY A 197 -0.06 -4.87 0.61
CA GLY A 197 -1.48 -5.06 0.83
C GLY A 197 -1.87 -6.54 0.74
N GLU A 198 -1.46 -7.22 -0.33
CA GLU A 198 -1.65 -8.67 -0.50
C GLU A 198 -0.98 -9.48 0.61
N LYS A 199 0.22 -9.10 1.04
CA LYS A 199 0.93 -9.78 2.12
C LYS A 199 0.22 -9.63 3.48
N TRP A 200 -0.43 -8.49 3.72
CA TRP A 200 -1.01 -8.17 5.03
C TRP A 200 -2.49 -8.54 5.15
N PHE A 201 -3.24 -8.44 4.05
CA PHE A 201 -4.70 -8.51 4.05
C PHE A 201 -5.26 -9.41 2.94
N GLY A 202 -4.49 -9.71 1.89
CA GLY A 202 -4.95 -10.45 0.72
C GLY A 202 -4.52 -11.92 0.68
N THR A 203 -4.40 -12.43 -0.54
CA THR A 203 -4.01 -13.82 -0.83
C THR A 203 -2.57 -14.12 -0.45
N GLY A 204 -1.72 -13.10 -0.41
CA GLY A 204 -0.29 -13.15 -0.06
C GLY A 204 0.02 -13.51 1.40
N ILE A 205 -0.97 -13.48 2.30
CA ILE A 205 -0.76 -13.76 3.74
C ILE A 205 -0.01 -15.07 3.98
N LYS A 206 -0.38 -16.13 3.25
CA LYS A 206 0.15 -17.50 3.42
C LYS A 206 1.52 -17.71 2.78
N TYR A 207 1.98 -16.78 1.95
CA TYR A 207 3.18 -16.95 1.14
C TYR A 207 4.29 -16.01 1.60
N ASN A 208 5.50 -16.51 1.73
CA ASN A 208 6.66 -15.67 2.08
C ASN A 208 7.43 -15.20 0.85
N ASN A 209 7.16 -15.76 -0.33
CA ASN A 209 7.80 -15.37 -1.57
C ASN A 209 6.72 -15.30 -2.66
N PHE A 210 6.54 -14.14 -3.28
CA PHE A 210 5.65 -13.97 -4.42
C PHE A 210 5.99 -12.69 -5.18
N VAL A 211 5.50 -12.62 -6.42
CA VAL A 211 5.50 -11.41 -7.24
C VAL A 211 4.06 -10.98 -7.40
N TYR A 212 3.77 -9.74 -6.99
CA TYR A 212 2.54 -9.05 -7.31
C TYR A 212 2.72 -8.38 -8.67
N VAL A 213 1.74 -8.55 -9.56
CA VAL A 213 1.73 -7.90 -10.88
C VAL A 213 0.45 -7.08 -10.96
N SER A 214 0.62 -5.75 -10.97
CA SER A 214 -0.46 -4.82 -11.29
C SER A 214 -0.49 -4.65 -12.81
N ALA A 215 -1.62 -4.97 -13.43
CA ALA A 215 -1.84 -4.78 -14.85
C ALA A 215 -3.08 -3.89 -15.04
N GLY A 216 -2.82 -2.63 -15.38
CA GLY A 216 -3.84 -1.63 -15.70
C GLY A 216 -3.32 -0.77 -16.85
N ILE A 217 -3.44 0.56 -16.74
CA ILE A 217 -2.87 1.51 -17.72
C ILE A 217 -1.39 1.20 -18.02
N GLY A 218 -0.64 0.77 -17.01
CA GLY A 218 0.72 0.26 -17.12
C GLY A 218 0.88 -1.12 -16.48
N ILE A 219 2.14 -1.60 -16.42
CA ILE A 219 2.50 -2.82 -15.70
C ILE A 219 3.48 -2.48 -14.58
N GLY A 220 3.05 -2.66 -13.34
CA GLY A 220 3.88 -2.53 -12.14
C GLY A 220 4.10 -3.88 -11.47
N THR A 221 5.26 -4.10 -10.84
CA THR A 221 5.47 -5.31 -10.04
C THR A 221 6.05 -5.02 -8.67
N GLY A 222 5.52 -5.70 -7.65
CA GLY A 222 6.05 -5.69 -6.29
C GLY A 222 6.53 -7.08 -5.91
N ILE A 223 7.71 -7.18 -5.31
CA ILE A 223 8.37 -8.47 -5.04
C ILE A 223 8.45 -8.68 -3.54
N ILE A 224 7.84 -9.75 -3.02
CA ILE A 224 8.02 -10.18 -1.63
C ILE A 224 9.00 -11.34 -1.58
N ILE A 225 10.05 -11.23 -0.76
CA ILE A 225 11.02 -12.29 -0.47
C ILE A 225 11.18 -12.43 1.05
N ASN A 226 11.09 -13.65 1.56
CA ASN A 226 11.13 -13.94 3.00
C ASN A 226 10.11 -13.15 3.83
N GLY A 227 8.95 -12.83 3.23
CA GLY A 227 7.86 -12.09 3.87
C GLY A 227 8.04 -10.57 3.87
N GLU A 228 9.14 -10.06 3.31
CA GLU A 228 9.48 -8.63 3.25
C GLU A 228 9.52 -8.14 1.81
N LEU A 229 9.22 -6.84 1.62
CA LEU A 229 9.31 -6.22 0.30
C LEU A 229 10.78 -6.12 -0.15
N TYR A 230 11.08 -6.71 -1.31
CA TYR A 230 12.37 -6.64 -1.96
C TYR A 230 12.45 -5.40 -2.84
N ARG A 231 13.32 -4.46 -2.48
CA ARG A 231 13.49 -3.18 -3.18
C ARG A 231 14.75 -3.10 -4.06
N GLY A 232 15.58 -4.14 -4.05
CA GLY A 232 16.89 -4.11 -4.72
C GLY A 232 17.89 -3.13 -4.10
N THR A 233 19.04 -2.96 -4.74
CA THR A 233 20.18 -2.20 -4.20
C THR A 233 19.90 -0.70 -4.06
N VAL A 234 19.18 -0.12 -5.03
CA VAL A 234 18.90 1.32 -5.09
C VAL A 234 17.45 1.68 -4.77
N GLY A 235 16.62 0.70 -4.38
CA GLY A 235 15.22 0.94 -4.03
C GLY A 235 14.23 0.85 -5.20
N LEU A 236 14.70 0.48 -6.39
CA LEU A 236 13.95 0.49 -7.65
C LEU A 236 13.76 -0.91 -8.27
N ALA A 237 13.79 -1.97 -7.46
CA ALA A 237 13.42 -3.30 -7.96
C ALA A 237 11.91 -3.36 -8.24
N GLY A 238 11.52 -4.16 -9.24
CA GLY A 238 10.11 -4.34 -9.60
C GLY A 238 9.67 -3.58 -10.85
N GLU A 239 10.57 -2.88 -11.54
CA GLU A 239 10.30 -2.21 -12.83
C GLU A 239 10.21 -3.21 -14.00
N MET A 240 9.57 -4.36 -13.80
CA MET A 240 9.50 -5.44 -14.80
C MET A 240 8.65 -5.06 -16.01
N GLY A 241 7.67 -4.15 -15.86
CA GLY A 241 6.92 -3.59 -16.99
C GLY A 241 7.83 -2.96 -18.04
N HIS A 242 9.01 -2.48 -17.65
CA HIS A 242 10.00 -1.88 -18.54
C HIS A 242 11.10 -2.84 -19.01
N MET A 243 10.99 -4.14 -18.72
CA MET A 243 11.85 -5.17 -19.30
C MET A 243 11.64 -5.24 -20.82
N THR A 244 12.72 -5.19 -21.60
CA THR A 244 12.64 -5.37 -23.05
C THR A 244 12.30 -6.81 -23.41
N ILE A 245 11.17 -6.99 -24.08
CA ILE A 245 10.74 -8.29 -24.65
C ILE A 245 10.82 -8.32 -26.17
N ASN A 246 10.95 -7.16 -26.83
CA ASN A 246 11.22 -7.06 -28.27
C ASN A 246 12.16 -5.88 -28.59
N ILE A 247 13.41 -6.19 -28.92
CA ILE A 247 14.44 -5.18 -29.18
C ILE A 247 14.24 -4.36 -30.47
N HIS A 248 13.28 -4.73 -31.32
CA HIS A 248 13.09 -4.12 -32.64
C HIS A 248 11.77 -3.33 -32.78
N ASP A 249 11.04 -3.13 -31.69
CA ASP A 249 9.75 -2.45 -31.72
C ASP A 249 9.85 -0.93 -31.45
N HIS A 250 8.72 -0.31 -31.14
CA HIS A 250 8.61 1.10 -30.80
C HIS A 250 9.16 1.45 -29.41
N GLN A 251 9.46 2.73 -29.24
CA GLN A 251 9.96 3.30 -28.00
C GLN A 251 8.85 3.34 -26.94
N CYS A 252 9.19 2.93 -25.72
CA CYS A 252 8.35 3.07 -24.54
C CYS A 252 8.47 4.49 -23.96
N SER A 253 7.46 4.94 -23.20
CA SER A 253 7.47 6.23 -22.50
C SER A 253 8.61 6.37 -21.49
N CYS A 254 9.16 5.26 -21.00
CA CYS A 254 10.35 5.25 -20.14
C CYS A 254 11.67 5.53 -20.89
N GLY A 255 11.65 5.55 -22.23
CA GLY A 255 12.81 5.80 -23.09
C GLY A 255 13.46 4.54 -23.68
N ASN A 256 13.19 3.35 -23.12
CA ASN A 256 13.64 2.06 -23.67
C ASN A 256 12.83 1.63 -24.91
N THR A 257 13.21 0.51 -25.54
CA THR A 257 12.51 -0.08 -26.70
C THR A 257 11.89 -1.43 -26.34
N GLY A 258 10.64 -1.64 -26.80
CA GLY A 258 9.89 -2.89 -26.67
C GLY A 258 9.77 -3.44 -25.25
N CYS A 259 9.42 -2.57 -24.31
CA CYS A 259 9.11 -2.91 -22.94
C CYS A 259 7.86 -3.81 -22.84
N TRP A 260 7.83 -4.74 -21.88
CA TRP A 260 6.69 -5.64 -21.64
C TRP A 260 5.33 -4.92 -21.52
N GLU A 261 5.31 -3.75 -20.87
CA GLU A 261 4.14 -2.88 -20.73
C GLU A 261 3.49 -2.51 -22.08
N ASN A 262 4.27 -2.33 -23.14
CA ASN A 262 3.76 -1.99 -24.47
C ASN A 262 3.00 -3.15 -25.15
N TYR A 263 2.96 -4.33 -24.54
CA TYR A 263 2.32 -5.52 -25.10
C TYR A 263 1.20 -6.10 -24.23
N ALA A 264 1.25 -5.87 -22.92
CA ALA A 264 0.40 -6.57 -21.96
C ALA A 264 -0.28 -5.63 -20.95
N SER A 265 -0.20 -4.30 -21.15
CA SER A 265 -1.01 -3.34 -20.39
C SER A 265 -2.40 -3.19 -20.99
N GLU A 266 -3.32 -2.61 -20.23
CA GLU A 266 -4.63 -2.18 -20.71
C GLU A 266 -4.48 -1.25 -21.91
N LYS A 267 -3.55 -0.29 -21.85
CA LYS A 267 -3.27 0.62 -22.96
C LYS A 267 -2.82 -0.15 -24.21
N ALA A 268 -1.93 -1.13 -24.07
CA ALA A 268 -1.46 -1.95 -25.19
C ALA A 268 -2.61 -2.74 -25.83
N LEU A 269 -3.53 -3.28 -25.01
CA LEU A 269 -4.72 -3.96 -25.49
C LEU A 269 -5.64 -3.01 -26.27
N PHE A 270 -5.92 -1.81 -25.76
CA PHE A 270 -6.73 -0.81 -26.46
C PHE A 270 -6.09 -0.35 -27.77
N ASP A 271 -4.79 -0.08 -27.79
CA ASP A 271 -4.05 0.32 -29.00
C ASP A 271 -4.10 -0.80 -30.06
N TYR A 272 -3.97 -2.06 -29.64
CA TYR A 272 -4.11 -3.22 -30.52
C TYR A 272 -5.52 -3.31 -31.11
N ILE A 273 -6.56 -3.26 -30.28
CA ILE A 273 -7.97 -3.32 -30.70
C ILE A 273 -8.27 -2.18 -31.69
N HIS A 274 -7.90 -0.96 -31.36
CA HIS A 274 -8.09 0.21 -32.23
C HIS A 274 -7.46 0.01 -33.61
N THR A 275 -6.22 -0.51 -33.64
CA THR A 275 -5.52 -0.83 -34.88
C THR A 275 -6.26 -1.90 -35.69
N GLN A 276 -6.74 -2.97 -35.06
CA GLN A 276 -7.50 -4.02 -35.75
C GLN A 276 -8.81 -3.48 -36.35
N LEU A 277 -9.53 -2.61 -35.63
CA LEU A 277 -10.75 -1.96 -36.10
C LEU A 277 -10.50 -1.03 -37.30
N ILE A 278 -9.42 -0.25 -37.27
CA ILE A 278 -9.01 0.60 -38.41
C ILE A 278 -8.71 -0.27 -39.64
N MET A 279 -8.06 -1.42 -39.45
CA MET A 279 -7.75 -2.38 -40.50
C MET A 279 -8.99 -3.17 -41.00
N GLY A 280 -10.19 -2.84 -40.51
CA GLY A 280 -11.45 -3.42 -40.96
C GLY A 280 -11.78 -4.79 -40.35
N LYS A 281 -11.05 -5.22 -39.32
CA LYS A 281 -11.47 -6.36 -38.51
C LYS A 281 -12.58 -5.92 -37.55
N SER A 282 -13.48 -6.82 -37.26
CA SER A 282 -14.55 -6.64 -36.27
C SER A 282 -14.78 -7.98 -35.58
N ASP A 283 -15.21 -7.94 -34.32
CA ASP A 283 -15.83 -9.10 -33.67
C ASP A 283 -17.24 -8.75 -33.19
N ASN A 284 -17.95 -9.73 -32.63
CA ASN A 284 -19.35 -9.55 -32.20
C ASN A 284 -19.52 -8.64 -30.97
N TYR A 285 -18.44 -8.43 -30.20
CA TYR A 285 -18.34 -7.66 -28.97
C TYR A 285 -17.67 -6.30 -29.19
N ILE A 286 -16.68 -6.20 -30.08
CA ILE A 286 -15.93 -4.95 -30.33
C ILE A 286 -15.99 -4.55 -31.81
N ASN A 287 -16.56 -3.37 -32.07
CA ASN A 287 -16.70 -2.80 -33.40
C ASN A 287 -16.49 -1.27 -33.38
N LYS A 288 -16.53 -0.64 -34.57
CA LYS A 288 -16.29 0.81 -34.72
C LYS A 288 -17.31 1.68 -34.00
N ASP A 289 -18.52 1.16 -33.77
CA ASP A 289 -19.63 1.93 -33.21
C ASP A 289 -19.59 1.94 -31.67
N ASN A 290 -18.99 0.93 -31.04
CA ASN A 290 -18.93 0.82 -29.57
C ASN A 290 -17.53 1.04 -28.96
N PHE A 291 -16.47 1.16 -29.78
CA PHE A 291 -15.08 1.29 -29.29
C PHE A 291 -14.87 2.40 -28.25
N ASN A 292 -15.41 3.60 -28.49
CA ASN A 292 -15.24 4.75 -27.58
C ASN A 292 -16.06 4.65 -26.28
N THR A 293 -16.89 3.61 -26.15
CA THR A 293 -17.75 3.37 -24.97
C THR A 293 -17.34 2.14 -24.19
N LEU A 294 -16.31 1.41 -24.63
CA LEU A 294 -15.79 0.23 -23.94
C LEU A 294 -15.00 0.63 -22.69
N SER A 295 -15.19 -0.13 -21.64
CA SER A 295 -14.37 -0.13 -20.42
C SER A 295 -13.67 -1.48 -20.26
N ALA A 296 -12.71 -1.56 -19.34
CA ALA A 296 -12.07 -2.83 -18.97
C ALA A 296 -13.05 -3.90 -18.46
N LEU A 297 -14.30 -3.56 -18.14
CA LEU A 297 -15.35 -4.50 -17.74
C LEU A 297 -16.12 -5.11 -18.93
N ASP A 298 -15.95 -4.56 -20.14
CA ASP A 298 -16.65 -4.98 -21.36
C ASP A 298 -15.83 -5.99 -22.20
N ILE A 299 -14.62 -6.35 -21.75
CA ILE A 299 -13.67 -7.29 -22.36
C ILE A 299 -13.46 -8.48 -21.43
#